data_AF-A0A953QX62-F1
#
_entry.id   AF-A0A953QX62-F1
#
_cell.length_a   1.000
_cell.length_b   1.000
_cell.length_c   1.000
_cell.angle_alpha   90.00
_cell.angle_beta   90.00
_cell.angle_gamma   90.00
#
_symmetry.space_group_name_H-M   'P 1'
#
loop_
_entity.id
_entity.type
_entity.pdbx_description
1 polymer ?
#
loop_
_entity_poly.entity_id
_entity_poly.type
_entity_poly.pdbx_seq_one_letter_code
_entity_poly.pdbx_strand_id
1 'polypeptide(L)'
;MKVQLLVSEWCVPCRAAEAVWRSVAQEKDFVFEVLDVGQPEGREVVVRLGVKSVPSTVIDDMLRHIGVPTGKEARDFVAVASDRQADGVHYVGLSIEATSRWAIAAAAVYLVFAGAALAFGGIAGDAPWRGASIHLFGIGFAVFFVFGLGEHMLPRFTGAPIRGGALAWVQQGLAHAGLLLLVAGFAAQHRALAFVGGALAWSAFALFAARLAPVLRQRR
;
A
#
# COMPACT_ATOMS: atom_id res chain seq x y z
N MET A 1 -22.94 13.22 3.94
CA MET A 1 -23.41 12.09 3.10
C MET A 1 -22.37 10.99 3.15
N LYS A 2 -22.79 9.74 3.28
CA LYS A 2 -21.92 8.57 3.32
C LYS A 2 -22.23 7.65 2.15
N VAL A 3 -21.22 7.37 1.33
CA VAL A 3 -21.27 6.40 0.22
C VAL A 3 -20.40 5.21 0.59
N GLN A 4 -21.00 4.03 0.62
CA GLN A 4 -20.30 2.76 0.86
C GLN A 4 -20.42 1.89 -0.39
N LEU A 5 -19.29 1.51 -0.98
CA LEU A 5 -19.25 0.56 -2.07
C LEU A 5 -18.94 -0.83 -1.50
N LEU A 6 -19.91 -1.73 -1.57
CA LEU A 6 -19.74 -3.13 -1.24
C LEU A 6 -19.06 -3.85 -2.40
N VAL A 7 -17.93 -4.49 -2.12
CA VAL A 7 -17.08 -5.19 -3.09
C VAL A 7 -16.70 -6.58 -2.59
N SER A 8 -16.04 -7.36 -3.44
CA SER A 8 -15.31 -8.55 -3.01
C SER A 8 -13.94 -8.61 -3.67
N GLU A 9 -12.95 -9.17 -2.99
CA GLU A 9 -11.57 -9.31 -3.46
C GLU A 9 -11.43 -9.80 -4.93
N TRP A 10 -12.22 -10.79 -5.34
CA TRP A 10 -12.12 -11.44 -6.66
C TRP A 10 -13.09 -10.88 -7.71
N CYS A 11 -13.70 -9.74 -7.44
CA CYS A 11 -14.69 -9.13 -8.33
C CYS A 11 -14.02 -8.12 -9.28
N VAL A 12 -13.81 -8.54 -10.53
CA VAL A 12 -13.27 -7.67 -11.60
C VAL A 12 -14.11 -6.40 -11.79
N PRO A 13 -15.46 -6.46 -11.86
CA PRO A 13 -16.30 -5.27 -12.00
C PRO A 13 -16.20 -4.31 -10.80
N CYS A 14 -15.89 -4.82 -9.61
CA CYS A 14 -15.79 -4.01 -8.41
C CYS A 14 -14.65 -2.99 -8.49
N ARG A 15 -13.55 -3.33 -9.18
CA ARG A 15 -12.46 -2.38 -9.45
C ARG A 15 -12.89 -1.23 -10.35
N ALA A 16 -13.78 -1.50 -11.32
CA ALA A 16 -14.33 -0.46 -12.18
C ALA A 16 -15.29 0.46 -11.41
N ALA A 17 -16.17 -0.10 -10.59
CA ALA A 17 -17.07 0.69 -9.73
C ALA A 17 -16.29 1.57 -8.74
N GLU A 18 -15.24 1.01 -8.14
CA GLU A 18 -14.33 1.73 -7.25
C GLU A 18 -13.65 2.91 -7.96
N ALA A 19 -13.15 2.71 -9.19
CA ALA A 19 -12.53 3.77 -9.97
C ALA A 19 -13.49 4.93 -10.27
N VAL A 20 -14.75 4.61 -10.61
CA VAL A 20 -15.79 5.62 -10.85
C VAL A 20 -16.06 6.42 -9.58
N TRP A 21 -16.31 5.76 -8.45
CA TRP A 21 -16.60 6.44 -7.20
C TRP A 21 -15.41 7.27 -6.68
N ARG A 22 -14.18 6.81 -6.89
CA ARG A 22 -12.99 7.61 -6.57
C ARG A 22 -12.92 8.91 -7.38
N SER A 23 -13.26 8.87 -8.67
CA SER A 23 -13.33 10.07 -9.50
C SER A 23 -14.33 11.07 -8.92
N VAL A 24 -15.53 10.60 -8.57
CA VAL A 24 -16.59 11.46 -8.03
C VAL A 24 -16.25 11.98 -6.62
N ALA A 25 -15.55 11.19 -5.81
CA ALA A 25 -15.08 11.62 -4.49
C ALA A 25 -13.99 12.71 -4.52
N GLN A 26 -13.32 12.91 -5.66
CA GLN A 26 -12.43 14.06 -5.87
C GLN A 26 -13.21 15.34 -6.19
N GLU A 27 -14.39 15.21 -6.79
CA GLU A 27 -15.25 16.33 -7.21
C GLU A 27 -16.18 16.78 -6.09
N LYS A 28 -16.72 15.83 -5.32
CA LYS A 28 -17.80 16.05 -4.35
C LYS A 28 -17.38 15.69 -2.92
N ASP A 29 -17.92 16.43 -1.96
CA ASP A 29 -17.64 16.26 -0.54
C ASP A 29 -18.60 15.24 0.09
N PHE A 30 -18.21 13.98 0.09
CA PHE A 30 -18.88 12.91 0.81
C PHE A 30 -17.86 11.95 1.42
N VAL A 31 -18.29 11.22 2.44
CA VAL A 31 -17.51 10.16 3.06
C VAL A 31 -17.61 8.94 2.16
N PHE A 32 -16.50 8.53 1.55
CA PHE A 32 -16.46 7.35 0.68
C PHE A 32 -15.73 6.19 1.37
N GLU A 33 -16.43 5.08 1.56
CA GLU A 33 -15.90 3.85 2.12
C GLU A 33 -16.04 2.70 1.11
N VAL A 34 -15.07 1.79 1.10
CA VAL A 34 -15.17 0.53 0.36
C VAL A 34 -15.07 -0.61 1.33
N LEU A 35 -16.13 -1.42 1.34
CA LEU A 35 -16.29 -2.51 2.28
C LEU A 35 -16.24 -3.82 1.51
N ASP A 36 -15.28 -4.67 1.85
CA ASP A 36 -15.27 -6.04 1.35
C ASP A 36 -16.34 -6.85 2.09
N VAL A 37 -17.24 -7.50 1.35
CA VAL A 37 -18.32 -8.33 1.90
C VAL A 37 -17.81 -9.57 2.65
N GLY A 38 -16.55 -9.94 2.46
CA GLY A 38 -15.85 -10.97 3.22
C GLY A 38 -15.37 -10.50 4.60
N GLN A 39 -15.31 -9.20 4.86
CA GLN A 39 -14.90 -8.62 6.14
C GLN A 39 -16.10 -8.39 7.07
N PRO A 40 -15.92 -8.38 8.40
CA PRO A 40 -17.01 -8.19 9.37
C PRO A 40 -17.87 -6.95 9.09
N GLU A 41 -17.26 -5.83 8.77
CA GLU A 41 -17.92 -4.54 8.54
C GLU A 41 -18.79 -4.58 7.27
N GLY A 42 -18.28 -5.16 6.18
CA GLY A 42 -19.05 -5.35 4.94
C GLY A 42 -20.16 -6.38 5.11
N ARG A 43 -19.89 -7.47 5.84
CA ARG A 43 -20.87 -8.53 6.11
C ARG A 43 -22.04 -8.02 6.94
N GLU A 44 -21.81 -7.14 7.90
CA GLU A 44 -22.86 -6.50 8.68
C GLU A 44 -23.83 -5.73 7.77
N VAL A 45 -23.29 -4.91 6.86
CA VAL A 45 -24.11 -4.14 5.90
C VAL A 45 -24.87 -5.05 4.95
N VAL A 46 -24.22 -6.12 4.47
CA VAL A 46 -24.84 -7.13 3.60
C VAL A 46 -26.04 -7.80 4.27
N VAL A 47 -25.88 -8.24 5.53
CA VAL A 47 -26.95 -8.88 6.31
C VAL A 47 -28.06 -7.88 6.60
N ARG A 48 -27.72 -6.68 7.06
CA ARG A 48 -28.67 -5.62 7.41
C ARG A 48 -29.54 -5.20 6.23
N LEU A 49 -28.94 -5.03 5.05
CA LEU A 49 -29.62 -4.50 3.86
C LEU A 49 -30.07 -5.60 2.88
N GLY A 50 -29.80 -6.87 3.17
CA GLY A 50 -30.16 -8.00 2.31
C GLY A 50 -29.49 -7.95 0.94
N VAL A 51 -28.25 -7.43 0.85
CA VAL A 51 -27.51 -7.28 -0.41
C VAL A 51 -27.10 -8.65 -0.92
N LYS A 52 -27.41 -8.96 -2.19
CA LYS A 52 -27.17 -10.29 -2.78
C LYS A 52 -26.03 -10.33 -3.80
N SER A 53 -25.52 -9.17 -4.21
CA SER A 53 -24.53 -9.07 -5.27
C SER A 53 -23.57 -7.91 -5.02
N VAL A 54 -22.37 -8.04 -5.60
CA VAL A 54 -21.34 -7.00 -5.64
C VAL A 54 -20.93 -6.77 -7.10
N PRO A 55 -20.49 -5.56 -7.49
CA PRO A 55 -20.44 -4.35 -6.66
C PRO A 55 -21.84 -3.79 -6.36
N SER A 56 -22.03 -3.24 -5.16
CA SER A 56 -23.29 -2.58 -4.75
C SER A 56 -22.99 -1.28 -4.02
N THR A 57 -23.69 -0.21 -4.36
CA THR A 57 -23.53 1.11 -3.71
C THR A 57 -24.65 1.31 -2.69
N VAL A 58 -24.25 1.56 -1.46
CA VAL A 58 -25.11 1.99 -0.34
C VAL A 58 -24.85 3.47 -0.09
N ILE A 59 -25.89 4.28 0.01
CA ILE A 59 -25.78 5.70 0.37
C ILE A 59 -26.71 5.98 1.54
N ASP A 60 -26.14 6.51 2.61
CA ASP A 60 -26.84 6.81 3.87
C ASP A 60 -27.72 5.61 4.32
N ASP A 61 -27.08 4.44 4.45
CA ASP A 61 -27.69 3.17 4.86
C ASP A 61 -28.79 2.60 3.94
N MET A 62 -28.93 3.11 2.71
CA MET A 62 -29.86 2.56 1.71
C MET A 62 -29.11 2.03 0.49
N LEU A 63 -29.47 0.83 0.04
CA LEU A 63 -28.98 0.29 -1.23
C LEU A 63 -29.51 1.16 -2.39
N ARG A 64 -28.61 1.89 -3.05
CA ARG A 64 -28.95 2.82 -4.15
C ARG A 64 -28.71 2.23 -5.53
N HIS A 65 -27.70 1.38 -5.68
CA HIS A 65 -27.31 0.85 -6.98
C HIS A 65 -26.65 -0.52 -6.86
N ILE A 66 -26.85 -1.35 -7.88
CA ILE A 66 -26.18 -2.65 -8.04
C ILE A 66 -25.49 -2.62 -9.40
N GLY A 67 -24.20 -2.97 -9.42
CA GLY A 67 -23.36 -2.93 -10.61
C GLY A 67 -22.38 -1.76 -10.63
N VAL A 68 -21.78 -1.55 -11.80
CA VAL A 68 -20.81 -0.48 -12.04
C VAL A 68 -21.58 0.75 -12.52
N PRO A 69 -21.70 1.83 -11.72
CA PRO A 69 -22.36 3.04 -12.19
C PRO A 69 -21.48 3.73 -13.24
N THR A 70 -22.11 4.45 -14.16
CA THR A 70 -21.41 5.44 -14.98
C THR A 70 -21.01 6.65 -14.13
N GLY A 71 -20.01 7.41 -14.58
CA GLY A 71 -19.61 8.64 -13.88
C GLY A 71 -20.74 9.68 -13.78
N LYS A 72 -21.69 9.67 -14.73
CA LYS A 72 -22.88 10.52 -14.67
C LYS A 72 -23.83 10.05 -13.57
N GLU A 73 -24.20 8.77 -13.54
CA GLU A 73 -25.08 8.22 -12.50
C GLU A 73 -24.50 8.39 -11.10
N ALA A 74 -23.19 8.15 -10.94
CA ALA A 74 -22.51 8.33 -9.67
C ALA A 74 -22.59 9.79 -9.18
N ARG A 75 -22.43 10.78 -10.07
CA ARG A 75 -22.64 12.20 -9.75
C ARG A 75 -24.09 12.51 -9.40
N ASP A 76 -25.04 11.95 -10.15
CA ASP A 76 -26.47 12.17 -9.92
C ASP A 76 -26.89 11.63 -8.54
N PHE A 77 -26.33 10.49 -8.11
CA PHE A 77 -26.58 9.92 -6.77
C PHE A 77 -26.09 10.81 -5.62
N VAL A 78 -25.04 11.60 -5.84
CA VAL A 78 -24.48 12.52 -4.85
C VAL A 78 -24.69 13.99 -5.21
N ALA A 79 -25.69 14.31 -6.05
CA ALA A 79 -25.93 15.67 -6.51
C ALA A 79 -26.17 16.67 -5.36
N VAL A 80 -26.69 16.17 -4.23
CA VAL A 80 -26.94 16.92 -3.00
C VAL A 80 -25.67 17.19 -2.16
N ALA A 81 -24.55 16.53 -2.46
CA ALA A 81 -23.27 16.81 -1.82
C ALA A 81 -22.66 18.11 -2.36
N SER A 82 -22.07 18.91 -1.46
CA SER A 82 -21.29 20.09 -1.82
C SER A 82 -20.07 19.71 -2.64
N ASP A 83 -19.52 20.68 -3.38
CA ASP A 83 -18.25 20.47 -4.07
C ASP A 83 -17.10 20.39 -3.06
N ARG A 84 -16.12 19.54 -3.33
CA ARG A 84 -15.03 19.27 -2.41
C ARG A 84 -14.06 20.46 -2.34
N GLN A 85 -13.95 21.09 -1.17
CA GLN A 85 -12.78 21.91 -0.86
C GLN A 85 -11.61 20.98 -0.58
N ALA A 86 -10.41 21.35 -1.03
CA ALA A 86 -9.22 20.49 -1.14
C ALA A 86 -8.66 19.98 0.21
N ASP A 87 -9.45 19.20 0.96
CA ASP A 87 -9.07 18.64 2.25
C ASP A 87 -9.01 17.10 2.19
N GLY A 88 -7.84 16.61 2.62
CA GLY A 88 -7.23 15.36 2.19
C GLY A 88 -7.55 14.17 3.08
N VAL A 89 -8.71 13.55 2.88
CA VAL A 89 -9.00 12.23 3.46
C VAL A 89 -8.64 11.13 2.46
N HIS A 90 -7.65 10.33 2.83
CA HIS A 90 -7.08 9.27 1.99
C HIS A 90 -7.94 8.01 1.97
N TYR A 91 -8.24 7.60 0.75
CA TYR A 91 -9.02 6.42 0.37
C TYR A 91 -8.30 5.09 0.69
N VAL A 92 -9.00 4.13 1.30
CA VAL A 92 -8.61 2.72 1.44
C VAL A 92 -9.53 1.88 0.56
N GLY A 93 -8.97 1.21 -0.44
CA GLY A 93 -9.72 0.22 -1.22
C GLY A 93 -8.78 -0.75 -1.92
N LEU A 94 -9.30 -1.49 -2.91
CA LEU A 94 -8.66 -2.69 -3.44
C LEU A 94 -7.35 -2.43 -4.21
N SER A 95 -7.07 -1.18 -4.58
CA SER A 95 -5.83 -0.83 -5.30
C SER A 95 -4.61 -0.83 -4.38
N ILE A 96 -3.51 -1.44 -4.83
CA ILE A 96 -2.21 -1.30 -4.17
C ILE A 96 -1.81 0.20 -4.15
N GLU A 97 -1.54 0.74 -2.95
CA GLU A 97 -1.03 2.10 -2.77
C GLU A 97 0.26 2.30 -3.58
N ALA A 98 0.49 3.51 -4.09
CA ALA A 98 1.65 3.81 -4.92
C ALA A 98 2.98 3.40 -4.26
N THR A 99 3.12 3.66 -2.95
CA THR A 99 4.30 3.27 -2.17
C THR A 99 4.48 1.76 -2.17
N SER A 100 3.44 0.99 -1.88
CA SER A 100 3.50 -0.47 -1.90
C SER A 100 3.85 -1.01 -3.29
N ARG A 101 3.26 -0.47 -4.37
CA ARG A 101 3.61 -0.84 -5.75
C ARG A 101 5.07 -0.59 -6.05
N TRP A 102 5.58 0.58 -5.65
CA TRP A 102 6.97 0.95 -5.83
C TRP A 102 7.91 0.07 -5.03
N ALA A 103 7.57 -0.27 -3.78
CA ALA A 103 8.38 -1.16 -2.97
C ALA A 103 8.47 -2.57 -3.58
N ILE A 104 7.36 -3.11 -4.07
CA ILE A 104 7.35 -4.43 -4.73
C ILE A 104 8.17 -4.39 -6.04
N ALA A 105 8.01 -3.34 -6.84
CA ALA A 105 8.79 -3.16 -8.06
C ALA A 105 10.29 -3.04 -7.75
N ALA A 106 10.67 -2.24 -6.75
CA ALA A 106 12.04 -2.12 -6.28
C ALA A 106 12.60 -3.46 -5.80
N ALA A 107 11.83 -4.23 -5.03
CA ALA A 107 12.24 -5.54 -4.55
C ALA A 107 12.57 -6.49 -5.71
N ALA A 108 11.74 -6.51 -6.76
CA ALA A 108 11.98 -7.30 -7.96
C ALA A 108 13.26 -6.87 -8.69
N VAL A 109 13.47 -5.56 -8.84
CA VAL A 109 14.69 -5.00 -9.46
C VAL A 109 15.93 -5.38 -8.66
N TYR A 110 15.91 -5.21 -7.34
CA TYR A 110 17.04 -5.58 -6.49
C TYR A 110 17.27 -7.08 -6.42
N LEU A 111 16.23 -7.91 -6.54
CA LEU A 111 16.38 -9.35 -6.68
C LEU A 111 17.12 -9.72 -7.96
N VAL A 112 16.83 -9.06 -9.09
CA VAL A 112 17.57 -9.26 -10.34
C VAL A 112 19.06 -8.91 -10.15
N PHE A 113 19.37 -7.78 -9.51
CA PHE A 113 20.77 -7.41 -9.23
C PHE A 113 21.45 -8.37 -8.24
N ALA A 114 20.75 -8.82 -7.20
CA ALA A 114 21.25 -9.84 -6.27
C ALA A 114 21.50 -11.18 -6.98
N GLY A 115 20.60 -11.57 -7.89
CA GLY A 115 20.73 -12.78 -8.71
C GLY A 115 21.87 -12.69 -9.71
N ALA A 116 22.09 -11.54 -10.33
CA ALA A 116 23.25 -11.30 -11.21
C ALA A 116 24.57 -11.48 -10.45
N ALA A 117 24.59 -11.19 -9.15
CA ALA A 117 25.77 -11.42 -8.31
C ALA A 117 26.13 -12.91 -8.15
N LEU A 118 25.21 -13.85 -8.40
CA LEU A 118 25.50 -15.30 -8.38
C LEU A 118 26.58 -15.70 -9.38
N ALA A 119 26.71 -14.98 -10.51
CA ALA A 119 27.80 -15.19 -11.47
C ALA A 119 29.19 -14.95 -10.86
N PHE A 120 29.26 -14.27 -9.71
CA PHE A 120 30.47 -13.93 -8.97
C PHE A 120 30.51 -14.61 -7.60
N GLY A 121 29.81 -15.74 -7.43
CA GLY A 121 29.68 -16.47 -6.16
C GLY A 121 28.58 -15.96 -5.24
N GLY A 122 27.96 -14.82 -5.57
CA GLY A 122 26.81 -14.25 -4.87
C GLY A 122 27.03 -14.09 -3.37
N ILE A 123 26.10 -14.63 -2.58
CA ILE A 123 26.11 -14.56 -1.11
C ILE A 123 27.25 -15.41 -0.51
N ALA A 124 27.72 -16.41 -1.25
CA ALA A 124 28.82 -17.29 -0.85
C ALA A 124 30.18 -16.86 -1.44
N GLY A 125 30.21 -15.77 -2.22
CA GLY A 125 31.43 -15.27 -2.85
C GLY A 125 32.40 -14.64 -1.85
N ASP A 126 33.53 -14.14 -2.37
CA ASP A 126 34.55 -13.47 -1.58
C ASP A 126 34.27 -11.98 -1.38
N ALA A 127 35.00 -11.37 -0.45
CA ALA A 127 35.05 -9.91 -0.34
C ALA A 127 35.65 -9.29 -1.62
N PRO A 128 35.20 -8.11 -2.07
CA PRO A 128 34.18 -7.25 -1.47
C PRO A 128 32.72 -7.63 -1.80
N TRP A 129 32.52 -8.46 -2.83
CA TRP A 129 31.24 -8.70 -3.49
C TRP A 129 30.23 -9.43 -2.62
N ARG A 130 30.69 -10.24 -1.66
CA ARG A 130 29.83 -10.89 -0.67
C ARG A 130 28.98 -9.88 0.10
N GLY A 131 29.61 -8.79 0.57
CA GLY A 131 28.93 -7.75 1.34
C GLY A 131 27.86 -7.06 0.52
N ALA A 132 28.18 -6.69 -0.72
CA ALA A 132 27.22 -6.11 -1.66
C ALA A 132 26.03 -7.07 -1.93
N SER A 133 26.31 -8.35 -2.19
CA SER A 133 25.31 -9.37 -2.52
C SER A 133 24.34 -9.63 -1.36
N ILE A 134 24.86 -9.73 -0.13
CA ILE A 134 24.04 -9.91 1.09
C ILE A 134 23.05 -8.75 1.24
N HIS A 135 23.49 -7.50 1.03
CA HIS A 135 22.62 -6.35 1.24
C HIS A 135 21.65 -6.13 0.08
N LEU A 136 22.05 -6.41 -1.17
CA LEU A 136 21.13 -6.41 -2.31
C LEU A 136 19.99 -7.42 -2.10
N PHE A 137 20.31 -8.63 -1.64
CA PHE A 137 19.28 -9.64 -1.36
C PHE A 137 18.48 -9.30 -0.09
N GLY A 138 19.15 -9.04 1.03
CA GLY A 138 18.50 -8.86 2.33
C GLY A 138 17.71 -7.56 2.42
N ILE A 139 18.33 -6.42 2.15
CA ILE A 139 17.65 -5.13 2.21
C ILE A 139 16.91 -4.87 0.89
N GLY A 140 17.60 -5.02 -0.24
CA GLY A 140 17.03 -4.70 -1.55
C GLY A 140 15.82 -5.56 -1.91
N PHE A 141 15.93 -6.87 -1.80
CA PHE A 141 14.77 -7.75 -2.06
C PHE A 141 13.91 -7.93 -0.83
N ALA A 142 14.41 -8.57 0.23
CA ALA A 142 13.55 -9.06 1.31
C ALA A 142 12.88 -7.93 2.09
N VAL A 143 13.60 -6.86 2.45
CA VAL A 143 12.99 -5.74 3.20
C VAL A 143 12.01 -4.93 2.34
N PHE A 144 12.34 -4.59 1.10
CA PHE A 144 11.37 -3.89 0.22
C PHE A 144 10.13 -4.74 -0.05
N PHE A 145 10.28 -6.06 -0.18
CA PHE A 145 9.15 -6.98 -0.30
C PHE A 145 8.28 -6.95 0.97
N VAL A 146 8.89 -6.93 2.16
CA VAL A 146 8.19 -6.77 3.44
C VAL A 146 7.50 -5.41 3.56
N PHE A 147 8.11 -4.32 3.10
CA PHE A 147 7.46 -3.01 3.08
C PHE A 147 6.24 -3.01 2.18
N GLY A 148 6.39 -3.51 0.95
CA GLY A 148 5.31 -3.59 -0.02
C GLY A 148 4.14 -4.46 0.45
N LEU A 149 4.43 -5.70 0.87
CA LEU A 149 3.41 -6.59 1.38
C LEU A 149 2.84 -6.15 2.72
N GLY A 150 3.66 -5.59 3.63
CA GLY A 150 3.18 -5.10 4.92
C GLY A 150 2.15 -3.98 4.75
N GLU A 151 2.45 -3.00 3.89
CA GLU A 151 1.49 -1.92 3.56
C GLU A 151 0.23 -2.43 2.87
N HIS A 152 0.34 -3.46 2.04
CA HIS A 152 -0.80 -3.96 1.28
C HIS A 152 -1.68 -4.97 2.04
N MET A 153 -1.04 -5.91 2.73
CA MET A 153 -1.70 -7.06 3.34
C MET A 153 -2.11 -6.80 4.78
N LEU A 154 -1.30 -6.09 5.57
CA LEU A 154 -1.60 -5.94 6.98
C LEU A 154 -2.92 -5.21 7.25
N PRO A 155 -3.24 -4.09 6.56
CA PRO A 155 -4.54 -3.44 6.73
C PRO A 155 -5.73 -4.34 6.47
N ARG A 156 -5.58 -5.36 5.61
CA ARG A 156 -6.64 -6.32 5.30
C ARG A 156 -6.89 -7.31 6.42
N PHE A 157 -5.86 -7.62 7.23
CA PHE A 157 -5.98 -8.51 8.37
C PHE A 157 -6.37 -7.79 9.66
N THR A 158 -5.99 -6.52 9.80
CA THR A 158 -6.22 -5.74 11.03
C THR A 158 -7.41 -4.79 10.93
N GLY A 159 -7.93 -4.52 9.73
CA GLY A 159 -8.94 -3.49 9.50
C GLY A 159 -8.40 -2.06 9.62
N ALA A 160 -7.10 -1.90 9.89
CA ALA A 160 -6.47 -0.60 10.15
C ALA A 160 -5.37 -0.29 9.13
N PRO A 161 -5.46 0.83 8.38
CA PRO A 161 -4.43 1.19 7.41
C PRO A 161 -3.12 1.59 8.08
N ILE A 162 -2.00 1.13 7.51
CA ILE A 162 -0.69 1.73 7.79
C ILE A 162 -0.71 3.12 7.16
N ARG A 163 -0.40 4.15 7.95
CA ARG A 163 -0.44 5.54 7.48
C ARG A 163 0.56 5.74 6.33
N GLY A 164 0.06 6.04 5.14
CA GLY A 164 0.86 6.37 3.95
C GLY A 164 1.37 7.82 3.95
N GLY A 165 1.58 8.37 2.76
CA GLY A 165 1.96 9.78 2.55
C GLY A 165 3.47 10.05 2.59
N ALA A 166 3.86 11.29 2.90
CA ALA A 166 5.26 11.72 2.84
C ALA A 166 6.22 10.86 3.66
N LEU A 167 5.78 10.41 4.84
CA LEU A 167 6.59 9.57 5.72
C LEU A 167 6.94 8.20 5.11
N ALA A 168 6.04 7.65 4.31
CA ALA A 168 6.26 6.40 3.58
C ALA A 168 7.31 6.58 2.48
N TRP A 169 7.26 7.70 1.76
CA TRP A 169 8.27 8.05 0.77
C TRP A 169 9.63 8.35 1.40
N VAL A 170 9.68 9.04 2.54
CA VAL A 170 10.91 9.25 3.31
C VAL A 170 11.52 7.90 3.73
N GLN A 171 10.70 6.99 4.25
CA GLN A 171 11.14 5.63 4.60
C GLN A 171 11.76 4.92 3.37
N GLN A 172 11.09 4.94 2.23
CA GLN A 172 11.60 4.31 1.01
C GLN A 172 12.90 4.97 0.52
N GLY A 173 12.95 6.30 0.53
CA GLY A 173 14.15 7.06 0.15
C GLY A 173 15.34 6.70 1.04
N LEU A 174 15.13 6.64 2.36
CA LEU A 174 16.16 6.21 3.32
C LEU A 174 16.61 4.76 3.07
N ALA A 175 15.69 3.85 2.78
CA ALA A 175 16.03 2.46 2.49
C ALA A 175 16.82 2.31 1.18
N HIS A 176 16.41 3.00 0.11
CA HIS A 176 17.14 3.04 -1.16
C HIS A 176 18.54 3.63 -1.00
N ALA A 177 18.64 4.81 -0.40
CA ALA A 177 19.92 5.48 -0.16
C ALA A 177 20.82 4.62 0.73
N GLY A 178 20.28 4.06 1.82
CA GLY A 178 20.99 3.17 2.72
C GLY A 178 21.57 1.95 2.01
N LEU A 179 20.75 1.27 1.21
CA LEU A 179 21.17 0.14 0.39
C LEU A 179 22.27 0.50 -0.61
N LEU A 180 22.08 1.57 -1.39
CA LEU A 180 23.05 1.96 -2.42
C LEU A 180 24.40 2.34 -1.81
N LEU A 181 24.39 3.07 -0.68
CA LEU A 181 25.62 3.41 0.05
C LEU A 181 26.28 2.18 0.70
N LEU A 182 25.50 1.23 1.21
CA LEU A 182 26.04 -0.05 1.71
C LEU A 182 26.73 -0.82 0.58
N VAL A 183 26.04 -1.01 -0.54
CA VAL A 183 26.57 -1.74 -1.70
C VAL A 183 27.84 -1.06 -2.23
N ALA A 184 27.82 0.26 -2.42
CA ALA A 184 28.99 1.02 -2.85
C ALA A 184 30.12 0.95 -1.82
N GLY A 185 29.80 1.08 -0.53
CA GLY A 185 30.78 1.03 0.56
C GLY A 185 31.46 -0.32 0.68
N PHE A 186 30.72 -1.43 0.54
CA PHE A 186 31.30 -2.76 0.52
C PHE A 186 32.13 -2.99 -0.74
N ALA A 187 31.57 -2.68 -1.92
CA ALA A 187 32.26 -2.84 -3.21
C ALA A 187 33.58 -2.07 -3.27
N ALA A 188 33.60 -0.82 -2.78
CA ALA A 188 34.79 0.03 -2.73
C ALA A 188 35.63 -0.15 -1.46
N GLN A 189 35.26 -1.07 -0.56
CA GLN A 189 35.90 -1.27 0.76
C GLN A 189 35.97 0.02 1.62
N HIS A 190 35.04 0.95 1.41
CA HIS A 190 34.99 2.24 2.08
C HIS A 190 34.09 2.18 3.33
N ARG A 191 34.69 1.88 4.49
CA ARG A 191 33.98 1.64 5.76
C ARG A 191 33.02 2.75 6.18
N ALA A 192 33.43 4.02 6.07
CA ALA A 192 32.56 5.13 6.46
C ALA A 192 31.30 5.23 5.58
N LEU A 193 31.41 4.88 4.30
CA LEU A 193 30.29 4.91 3.35
C LEU A 193 29.30 3.79 3.68
N ALA A 194 29.82 2.59 3.97
CA ALA A 194 29.02 1.47 4.43
C ALA A 194 28.32 1.77 5.77
N PHE A 195 29.00 2.44 6.70
CA PHE A 195 28.42 2.86 7.98
C PHE A 195 27.26 3.85 7.78
N VAL A 196 27.45 4.89 6.97
CA VAL A 196 26.36 5.85 6.64
C VAL A 196 25.20 5.13 5.98
N GLY A 197 25.46 4.22 5.03
CA GLY A 197 24.43 3.41 4.41
C GLY A 197 23.65 2.56 5.42
N GLY A 198 24.36 1.92 6.36
CA GLY A 198 23.76 1.17 7.46
C GLY A 198 22.87 2.03 8.35
N ALA A 199 23.31 3.24 8.71
CA ALA A 199 22.54 4.16 9.54
C ALA A 199 21.24 4.64 8.84
N LEU A 200 21.30 4.92 7.53
CA LEU A 200 20.11 5.28 6.75
C LEU A 200 19.13 4.10 6.64
N ALA A 201 19.62 2.89 6.37
CA ALA A 201 18.79 1.70 6.31
C ALA A 201 18.10 1.42 7.66
N TRP A 202 18.83 1.53 8.77
CA TRP A 202 18.26 1.40 10.12
C TRP A 202 17.20 2.46 10.42
N SER A 203 17.42 3.70 9.98
CA SER A 203 16.45 4.78 10.11
C SER A 203 15.16 4.46 9.34
N ALA A 204 15.27 3.88 8.15
CA ALA A 204 14.10 3.40 7.40
C ALA A 204 13.36 2.28 8.14
N PHE A 205 14.07 1.33 8.75
CA PHE A 205 13.44 0.23 9.50
C PHE A 205 12.72 0.74 10.75
N ALA A 206 13.35 1.65 11.49
CA ALA A 206 12.74 2.31 12.64
C ALA A 206 11.49 3.10 12.25
N LEU A 207 11.54 3.79 11.11
CA LEU A 207 10.40 4.55 10.60
C LEU A 207 9.23 3.64 10.19
N PHE A 208 9.52 2.53 9.52
CA PHE A 208 8.50 1.53 9.20
C PHE A 208 7.87 0.94 10.47
N ALA A 209 8.70 0.55 11.45
CA ALA A 209 8.21 0.03 12.73
C ALA A 209 7.34 1.06 13.48
N ALA A 210 7.72 2.34 13.46
CA ALA A 210 6.92 3.41 14.05
C ALA A 210 5.58 3.60 13.34
N ARG A 211 5.55 3.50 12.00
CA ARG A 211 4.30 3.52 11.21
C ARG A 211 3.41 2.31 11.47
N LEU A 212 4.02 1.17 11.75
CA LEU A 212 3.36 -0.10 12.02
C LEU A 212 2.73 -0.17 13.43
N ALA A 213 3.36 0.47 14.42
CA ALA A 213 2.98 0.35 15.83
C ALA A 213 1.51 0.68 16.14
N PRO A 214 0.88 1.73 15.57
CA PRO A 214 -0.53 2.00 15.80
C PRO A 214 -1.45 0.89 15.30
N VAL A 215 -1.11 0.27 14.16
CA VAL A 215 -1.88 -0.81 13.54
C VAL A 215 -1.84 -2.08 14.40
N LEU A 216 -0.67 -2.40 14.96
CA LEU A 216 -0.50 -3.58 15.82
C LEU A 216 -1.06 -3.39 17.24
N ARG A 217 -1.21 -2.15 17.69
CA ARG A 217 -1.70 -1.81 19.04
C ARG A 217 -3.22 -1.67 19.13
N GLN A 218 -3.94 -1.70 18.02
CA GLN A 218 -5.40 -1.73 18.05
C GLN A 218 -5.85 -3.05 18.69
N ARG A 219 -6.27 -2.96 19.96
CA ARG A 219 -6.91 -4.06 20.66
C ARG A 219 -8.28 -4.28 20.02
N ARG A 220 -8.55 -5.52 19.62
CA ARG A 220 -9.88 -6.02 19.26
C ARG A 220 -10.85 -5.80 20.42
#